data_AF-A0A3N2KM86-F1
#
_entry.id   AF-A0A3N2KM86-F1
#
_cell.length_a   1.000
_cell.length_b   1.000
_cell.length_c   1.000
_cell.angle_alpha   90.00
_cell.angle_beta   90.00
_cell.angle_gamma   90.00
#
_symmetry.space_group_name_H-M   'P 1'
#
loop_
_entity.id
_entity.type
_entity.pdbx_description
1 polymer ?
#
loop_
_entity_poly.entity_id
_entity_poly.type
_entity_poly.pdbx_seq_one_letter_code
_entity_poly.pdbx_strand_id
1 'polypeptide(L)'
;MKKIFTLILVIMTFALHAIAQGSNEDTSSKGIVLEYSQYTETSGRHRAPMRMDNIEAWYNAESNSINILYDGDATGEVFLYLNNNIIEYDSEINTSFQISIPGLYKIEIIGETWIAQGYIQL
;
A
#
# COMPACT_ATOMS: atom_id res chain seq x y z
N MET A 1 13.98 3.16 62.11
CA MET A 1 12.81 2.25 62.11
C MET A 1 11.71 2.82 61.22
N LYS A 2 11.25 2.01 60.26
CA LYS A 2 9.98 2.08 59.49
C LYS A 2 9.45 3.47 59.09
N LYS A 3 9.78 3.95 57.89
CA LYS A 3 8.93 4.85 57.08
C LYS A 3 9.26 4.72 55.57
N ILE A 4 9.10 3.53 55.00
CA ILE A 4 9.29 3.33 53.54
C ILE A 4 8.04 2.79 52.83
N PHE A 5 6.90 2.75 53.51
CA PHE A 5 5.63 2.34 52.90
C PHE A 5 4.73 3.55 52.62
N THR A 6 5.22 4.46 51.79
CA THR A 6 4.38 5.51 51.18
C THR A 6 4.74 5.67 49.70
N LEU A 7 4.76 4.57 48.96
CA LEU A 7 4.97 4.57 47.50
C LEU A 7 3.90 3.75 46.76
N ILE A 8 2.66 3.75 47.27
CA ILE A 8 1.48 3.24 46.55
C ILE A 8 0.50 4.40 46.43
N LEU A 9 0.90 5.50 45.81
CA LEU A 9 -0.03 6.50 45.29
C LEU A 9 0.67 7.54 44.40
N VAL A 10 1.27 7.13 43.28
CA VAL A 10 1.58 8.11 42.22
C VAL A 10 1.28 7.50 40.85
N ILE A 11 0.05 7.75 40.41
CA ILE A 11 -0.27 8.26 39.07
C ILE A 11 0.44 7.55 37.91
N MET A 12 -0.22 6.55 37.33
CA MET A 12 -0.13 6.39 35.88
C MET A 12 -1.46 5.87 35.34
N THR A 13 -2.49 6.70 35.56
CA THR A 13 -3.57 6.87 34.60
C THR A 13 -2.94 7.30 33.27
N PHE A 14 -2.46 6.35 32.48
CA PHE A 14 -2.44 6.51 31.03
C PHE A 14 -3.89 6.49 30.58
N ALA A 15 -4.57 7.62 30.78
CA ALA A 15 -5.71 7.97 29.95
C ALA A 15 -5.20 7.86 28.52
N LEU A 16 -5.71 6.86 27.79
CA LEU A 16 -5.63 6.77 26.35
C LEU A 16 -6.22 8.09 25.83
N HIS A 17 -5.36 9.05 25.57
CA HIS A 17 -5.70 10.18 24.73
C HIS A 17 -5.73 9.60 23.32
N ALA A 18 -6.85 8.97 22.96
CA ALA A 18 -7.22 8.84 21.57
C ALA A 18 -7.49 10.27 21.08
N ILE A 19 -6.41 10.95 20.69
CA ILE A 19 -6.52 12.21 19.98
C ILE A 19 -6.99 11.80 18.58
N ALA A 20 -8.30 11.80 18.37
CA ALA A 20 -8.86 11.91 17.03
C ALA A 20 -8.52 13.32 16.53
N GLN A 21 -7.31 13.48 15.98
CA GLN A 21 -6.97 14.64 15.16
C GLN A 21 -7.78 14.51 13.88
N GLY A 22 -8.94 15.15 13.85
CA GLY A 22 -9.62 15.45 12.60
C GLY A 22 -8.79 16.47 11.84
N SER A 23 -7.78 16.00 11.09
CA SER A 23 -7.35 16.72 9.90
C SER A 23 -8.46 16.58 8.87
N ASN A 24 -8.79 17.65 8.17
CA ASN A 24 -9.67 17.60 6.99
C ASN A 24 -8.96 16.92 5.81
N GLU A 25 -8.14 15.91 6.07
CA GLU A 25 -7.60 15.03 5.05
C GLU A 25 -8.65 13.96 4.83
N ASP A 26 -8.96 13.67 3.57
CA ASP A 26 -9.79 12.52 3.22
C ASP A 26 -9.08 11.23 3.70
N THR A 27 -9.25 10.90 4.98
CA THR A 27 -8.72 9.71 5.67
C THR A 27 -9.59 8.48 5.42
N SER A 28 -10.37 8.48 4.35
CA SER A 28 -11.06 7.27 3.90
C SER A 28 -10.13 6.43 3.05
N SER A 29 -10.31 5.12 3.11
CA SER A 29 -9.65 4.20 2.17
C SER A 29 -10.05 4.54 0.73
N LYS A 30 -9.09 4.52 -0.20
CA LYS A 30 -9.28 4.96 -1.59
C LYS A 30 -8.78 3.89 -2.55
N GLY A 31 -9.62 3.54 -3.53
CA GLY A 31 -9.20 2.70 -4.65
C GLY A 31 -8.19 3.44 -5.53
N ILE A 32 -7.24 2.70 -6.08
CA ILE A 32 -6.22 3.20 -7.00
C ILE A 32 -6.52 2.59 -8.36
N VAL A 33 -6.84 3.45 -9.32
CA VAL A 33 -7.10 3.00 -10.69
C VAL A 33 -5.78 2.61 -11.34
N LEU A 34 -5.72 1.39 -11.86
CA LEU A 34 -4.56 0.86 -12.58
C LEU A 34 -4.78 0.97 -14.09
N GLU A 35 -3.81 1.56 -14.76
CA GLU A 35 -3.69 1.58 -16.23
C GLU A 35 -2.76 0.47 -16.69
N TYR A 36 -3.21 -0.32 -17.66
CA TYR A 36 -2.48 -1.51 -18.14
C TYR A 36 -1.88 -1.26 -19.51
N SER A 37 -0.63 -1.67 -19.67
CA SER A 37 0.08 -1.71 -20.94
C SER A 37 0.63 -3.11 -21.19
N GLN A 38 0.56 -3.57 -22.43
CA GLN A 38 1.08 -4.88 -22.84
C GLN A 38 2.21 -4.69 -23.85
N TYR A 39 3.27 -5.49 -23.69
CA TYR A 39 4.38 -5.58 -24.63
C TYR A 39 4.23 -6.88 -25.40
N THR A 40 3.62 -6.81 -26.59
CA THR A 40 3.46 -7.98 -27.46
C THR A 40 4.76 -8.24 -28.23
N GLU A 41 5.55 -9.21 -27.79
CA GLU A 41 6.43 -9.95 -28.69
C GLU A 41 5.55 -10.97 -29.44
N THR A 42 5.38 -10.79 -30.75
CA THR A 42 4.64 -11.68 -31.64
C THR A 42 5.38 -13.01 -31.84
N SER A 43 5.63 -13.75 -30.76
CA SER A 43 5.95 -15.17 -30.89
C SER A 43 4.69 -15.85 -31.44
N GLY A 44 4.81 -16.60 -32.54
CA GLY A 44 3.69 -17.12 -33.37
C GLY A 44 2.70 -18.09 -32.70
N ARG A 45 2.60 -18.07 -31.37
CA ARG A 45 1.61 -18.77 -30.57
C ARG A 45 0.43 -17.82 -30.33
N HIS A 46 -0.70 -18.10 -30.98
CA HIS A 46 -1.96 -17.39 -30.75
C HIS A 46 -2.43 -17.66 -29.32
N ARG A 47 -2.04 -16.80 -28.37
CA ARG A 47 -2.63 -16.75 -27.03
C ARG A 47 -3.72 -15.68 -27.04
N ALA A 48 -4.83 -15.95 -26.38
CA ALA A 48 -5.81 -14.90 -26.11
C ALA A 48 -5.13 -13.78 -25.28
N PRO A 49 -5.47 -12.50 -25.50
CA PRO A 49 -4.96 -11.41 -24.68
C PRO A 49 -5.22 -11.72 -23.20
N MET A 50 -4.21 -11.58 -22.36
CA MET A 50 -4.37 -11.79 -20.93
C MET A 50 -5.35 -10.73 -20.40
N ARG A 51 -6.47 -11.18 -19.82
CA ARG A 51 -7.44 -10.31 -19.15
C ARG A 51 -6.87 -10.02 -17.77
N MET A 52 -6.42 -8.79 -17.56
CA MET A 52 -5.77 -8.36 -16.32
C MET A 52 -6.77 -7.70 -15.36
N ASP A 53 -8.00 -8.20 -15.37
CA ASP A 53 -9.14 -7.55 -14.71
C ASP A 53 -9.20 -7.86 -13.19
N ASN A 54 -8.17 -8.53 -12.63
CA ASN A 54 -8.17 -9.09 -11.28
C ASN A 54 -7.09 -8.48 -10.35
N ILE A 55 -6.38 -7.42 -10.75
CA ILE A 55 -5.49 -6.71 -9.82
C ILE A 55 -6.24 -5.52 -9.22
N GLU A 56 -6.34 -5.52 -7.90
CA GLU A 56 -6.92 -4.44 -7.11
C GLU A 56 -5.81 -3.76 -6.31
N ALA A 57 -5.79 -2.43 -6.36
CA ALA A 57 -4.90 -1.61 -5.53
C ALA A 57 -5.72 -0.59 -4.75
N TRP A 58 -5.45 -0.43 -3.47
CA TRP A 58 -6.11 0.57 -2.64
C TRP A 58 -5.24 1.03 -1.48
N TYR A 59 -5.43 2.28 -1.09
CA TYR A 59 -4.97 2.80 0.18
C TYR A 59 -5.96 2.42 1.29
N ASN A 60 -5.46 1.81 2.36
CA ASN A 60 -6.19 1.55 3.59
C ASN A 60 -5.76 2.58 4.66
N ALA A 61 -6.70 3.43 5.06
CA ALA A 61 -6.44 4.48 6.03
C ALA A 61 -6.31 3.98 7.48
N GLU A 62 -6.90 2.83 7.83
CA GLU A 62 -6.80 2.25 9.17
C GLU A 62 -5.40 1.71 9.45
N SER A 63 -4.82 1.03 8.46
CA SER A 63 -3.47 0.47 8.52
C SER A 63 -2.39 1.40 7.93
N ASN A 64 -2.79 2.56 7.42
CA ASN A 64 -1.95 3.51 6.70
C ASN A 64 -1.05 2.83 5.66
N SER A 65 -1.64 2.02 4.79
CA SER A 65 -0.92 1.15 3.87
C SER A 65 -1.51 1.16 2.47
N ILE A 66 -0.66 1.04 1.45
CA ILE A 66 -1.10 0.71 0.09
C ILE A 66 -1.06 -0.81 -0.05
N ASN A 67 -2.21 -1.40 -0.39
CA ASN A 67 -2.35 -2.83 -0.60
C ASN A 67 -2.55 -3.11 -2.08
N ILE A 68 -1.92 -4.19 -2.56
CA ILE A 68 -2.12 -4.74 -3.89
C ILE A 68 -2.56 -6.20 -3.70
N LEU A 69 -3.67 -6.56 -4.33
CA LEU A 69 -4.20 -7.92 -4.35
C LEU A 69 -4.41 -8.35 -5.80
N TYR A 70 -4.06 -9.59 -6.09
CA TYR A 70 -4.23 -10.24 -7.37
C TYR A 70 -4.72 -11.67 -7.18
N ASP A 71 -5.90 -11.94 -7.74
CA ASP A 71 -6.48 -13.27 -7.84
C ASP A 71 -6.26 -13.83 -9.25
N GLY A 72 -5.02 -14.22 -9.53
CA GLY A 72 -4.65 -14.85 -10.79
C GLY A 72 -3.29 -15.55 -10.69
N ASP A 73 -2.93 -16.26 -11.77
CA ASP A 73 -1.77 -17.17 -11.77
C ASP A 73 -0.49 -16.52 -12.33
N ALA A 74 -0.55 -15.27 -12.77
CA ALA A 74 0.61 -14.56 -13.30
C ALA A 74 1.58 -14.15 -12.18
N THR A 75 2.86 -14.21 -12.49
CA THR A 75 3.92 -13.66 -11.63
C THR A 75 4.20 -12.21 -12.01
N GLY A 76 4.70 -11.45 -11.04
CA GLY A 76 5.09 -10.07 -11.22
C GLY A 76 5.64 -9.48 -9.94
N GLU A 77 6.31 -8.35 -10.10
CA GLU A 77 6.95 -7.60 -9.01
C GLU A 77 6.33 -6.20 -8.92
N VAL A 78 6.41 -5.60 -7.73
CA VAL A 78 5.79 -4.31 -7.43
C VAL A 78 6.83 -3.33 -6.93
N PHE A 79 6.83 -2.15 -7.53
CA PHE A 79 7.62 -1.01 -7.10
C PHE A 79 6.68 0.09 -6.59
N LEU A 80 6.99 0.60 -5.40
CA LEU A 80 6.33 1.79 -4.87
C LEU A 80 7.26 2.98 -5.00
N TYR A 81 6.74 4.05 -5.59
CA TYR A 81 7.45 5.30 -5.73
C TYR A 81 6.76 6.39 -4.92
N LEU A 82 7.55 7.30 -4.38
CA LEU A 82 7.10 8.58 -3.83
C LEU A 82 7.84 9.70 -4.54
N ASN A 83 7.08 10.62 -5.16
CA ASN A 83 7.66 11.76 -5.91
C ASN A 83 8.75 11.30 -6.91
N ASN A 84 8.45 10.23 -7.66
CA ASN A 84 9.32 9.60 -8.66
C ASN A 84 10.59 8.89 -8.12
N ASN A 85 10.75 8.76 -6.81
CA ASN A 85 11.82 7.95 -6.22
C ASN A 85 11.26 6.60 -5.75
N ILE A 86 11.94 5.50 -6.05
CA ILE A 86 11.59 4.19 -5.49
C ILE A 86 11.82 4.24 -3.99
N ILE A 87 10.82 3.86 -3.21
CA ILE A 87 10.89 3.82 -1.75
C ILE A 87 10.70 2.40 -1.19
N GLU A 88 9.97 1.54 -1.89
CA GLU A 88 9.73 0.16 -1.50
C GLU A 88 9.62 -0.76 -2.73
N TYR A 89 9.80 -2.06 -2.49
CA TYR A 89 9.79 -3.11 -3.51
C TYR A 89 9.26 -4.42 -2.91
N ASP A 90 8.50 -5.18 -3.70
CA ASP A 90 8.19 -6.57 -3.42
C ASP A 90 8.32 -7.42 -4.70
N SER A 91 8.83 -8.64 -4.55
CA SER A 91 8.95 -9.61 -5.64
C SER A 91 7.63 -10.32 -5.98
N GLU A 92 6.58 -10.10 -5.19
CA GLU A 92 5.24 -10.67 -5.37
C GLU A 92 4.20 -9.57 -5.56
N ILE A 93 3.18 -9.83 -6.41
CA ILE A 93 2.08 -8.89 -6.65
C ILE A 93 1.24 -8.67 -5.38
N ASN A 94 0.99 -9.75 -4.62
CA ASN A 94 0.21 -9.72 -3.39
C ASN A 94 1.05 -9.15 -2.25
N THR A 95 1.03 -7.83 -2.09
CA THR A 95 1.87 -7.13 -1.13
C THR A 95 1.17 -5.94 -0.48
N SER A 96 1.75 -5.45 0.61
CA SER A 96 1.28 -4.30 1.37
C SER A 96 2.46 -3.44 1.80
N PHE A 97 2.42 -2.15 1.44
CA PHE A 97 3.45 -1.18 1.79
C PHE A 97 2.93 -0.21 2.86
N GLN A 98 3.69 -0.06 3.94
CA GLN A 98 3.41 0.92 4.97
C GLN A 98 3.75 2.33 4.48
N ILE A 99 2.84 3.28 4.72
CA ILE A 99 2.99 4.67 4.32
C ILE A 99 3.28 5.50 5.55
N SER A 100 4.24 6.42 5.47
CA SER A 100 4.65 7.24 6.62
C SER A 100 4.65 8.74 6.36
N ILE A 101 4.58 9.16 5.09
CA ILE A 101 4.61 10.57 4.70
C ILE A 101 3.60 10.88 3.57
N PRO A 102 2.98 12.07 3.53
CA PRO A 102 2.13 12.48 2.41
C PRO A 102 2.93 12.68 1.12
N GLY A 103 2.25 12.57 -0.03
CA GLY A 103 2.83 12.84 -1.34
C GLY A 103 2.16 12.07 -2.48
N LEU A 104 2.70 12.25 -3.69
CA LEU A 104 2.24 11.52 -4.87
C LEU A 104 2.91 10.15 -4.93
N TYR A 105 2.12 9.12 -4.65
CA TYR A 105 2.54 7.75 -4.78
C TYR A 105 2.26 7.24 -6.19
N LYS A 106 3.21 6.50 -6.75
CA LYS A 106 3.03 5.70 -7.97
C LYS A 106 3.27 4.23 -7.62
N ILE A 107 2.32 3.39 -7.99
CA ILE A 107 2.47 1.92 -8.01
C ILE A 107 2.85 1.54 -9.44
N GLU A 108 3.84 0.68 -9.58
CA GLU A 108 4.22 0.07 -10.84
C GLU A 108 4.37 -1.43 -10.64
N ILE A 109 3.54 -2.20 -11.34
CA ILE A 109 3.54 -3.66 -11.29
C ILE A 109 4.09 -4.13 -12.63
N ILE A 110 5.16 -4.92 -12.59
CA ILE A 110 5.83 -5.44 -13.78
C ILE A 110 5.60 -6.95 -13.82
N GLY A 111 4.89 -7.41 -14.85
CA GLY A 111 4.80 -8.82 -15.19
C GLY A 111 5.56 -9.16 -16.46
N GLU A 112 5.54 -10.42 -16.86
CA GLU A 112 6.37 -10.93 -17.97
C GLU A 112 6.18 -10.18 -19.30
N THR A 113 4.95 -9.78 -19.61
CA THR A 113 4.61 -9.15 -20.91
C THR A 113 3.73 -7.92 -20.75
N TRP A 114 3.68 -7.35 -19.55
CA TRP A 114 2.74 -6.27 -19.22
C TRP A 114 3.26 -5.44 -18.05
N ILE A 115 2.82 -4.19 -18.01
CA ILE A 115 3.01 -3.29 -16.87
C ILE A 115 1.67 -2.67 -16.50
N ALA A 116 1.37 -2.62 -15.20
CA ALA A 116 0.26 -1.87 -14.65
C ALA A 116 0.78 -0.70 -13.80
N GLN A 117 0.18 0.48 -13.95
CA GLN A 117 0.58 1.68 -13.21
C GLN A 117 -0.63 2.35 -12.57
N GLY A 118 -0.48 2.83 -11.34
CA GLY A 118 -1.51 3.58 -10.63
C GLY A 118 -0.92 4.72 -9.84
N TYR A 119 -1.73 5.75 -9.60
CA TYR A 119 -1.33 6.95 -8.86
C TYR A 119 -2.33 7.27 -7.76
N ILE A 120 -1.81 7.72 -6.63
CA ILE A 120 -2.64 8.24 -5.54
C ILE A 120 -1.93 9.42 -4.86
N GLN A 121 -2.70 10.49 -4.64
CA GLN A 121 -2.28 11.59 -3.79
C GLN A 121 -2.76 11.30 -2.37
N LEU A 122 -1.79 11.13 -1.47
CA LEU A 122 -2.01 11.02 -0.02
C LEU A 122 -1.44 12.25 0.69
#